data_AF-A0A9R0QKW7-F1
#
_entry.id   AF-A0A9R0QKW7-F1
#
_cell.length_a   1.000
_cell.length_b   1.000
_cell.length_c   1.000
_cell.angle_alpha   90.00
_cell.angle_beta   90.00
_cell.angle_gamma   90.00
#
_symmetry.space_group_name_H-M   'P 1'
#
loop_
_entity.id
_entity.type
_entity.pdbx_description
1 polymer ?
#
loop_
_entity_poly.entity_id
_entity_poly.type
_entity_poly.pdbx_seq_one_letter_code
_entity_poly.pdbx_strand_id
1 'polypeptide(L)'
;MLFTMSKLSGHGGTRLGWALVKDSDVAKKMVYFVYGSTIGVSKDSQLRAAKILGVVSDAYEPGPGDGTQLRLFDFARRRTGERWRALHAAVAATGTFSLPDEITGYCNFTKQTVAAYPGTLVALHANIIPSLLQLDLNSHAFSAFAWLRCYKDGVEDCAEFLRGHGIVARGGEQFGGDARCVRVNMMDRDAVFNVLIQRLSSIT
;
A
#
# COMPACT_ATOMS: atom_id res chain seq x y z
N MET A 1 -5.94 17.46 -0.77
CA MET A 1 -5.48 16.09 -1.12
C MET A 1 -3.96 16.04 -1.08
N LEU A 2 -3.35 14.97 -0.58
CA LEU A 2 -1.90 14.81 -0.45
C LEU A 2 -1.41 13.61 -1.26
N PHE A 3 -0.26 13.76 -1.91
CA PHE A 3 0.35 12.73 -2.76
C PHE A 3 1.86 12.68 -2.57
N THR A 4 2.49 11.54 -2.94
CA THR A 4 3.94 11.38 -2.84
C THR A 4 4.53 10.50 -3.94
N MET A 5 5.73 10.89 -4.41
CA MET A 5 6.56 10.06 -5.28
C MET A 5 6.93 8.71 -4.66
N SER A 6 7.02 8.67 -3.32
CA SER A 6 7.51 7.49 -2.60
C SER A 6 6.66 6.25 -2.82
N LYS A 7 5.34 6.43 -2.96
CA LYS A 7 4.38 5.34 -3.12
C LYS A 7 3.89 5.19 -4.55
N LEU A 8 3.85 6.29 -5.30
CA LEU A 8 3.43 6.26 -6.71
C LEU A 8 4.42 5.50 -7.60
N SER A 9 5.73 5.78 -7.49
CA SER A 9 6.74 5.22 -8.38
C SER A 9 7.88 4.49 -7.66
N GLY A 10 7.76 4.27 -6.35
CA GLY A 10 8.81 3.62 -5.54
C GLY A 10 10.04 4.49 -5.25
N HIS A 11 10.05 5.76 -5.67
CA HIS A 11 11.17 6.67 -5.51
C HIS A 11 11.21 7.31 -4.10
N GLY A 12 11.31 6.47 -3.07
CA GLY A 12 11.26 6.87 -1.66
C GLY A 12 12.33 7.89 -1.27
N GLY A 13 13.54 7.77 -1.84
CA GLY A 13 14.67 8.66 -1.59
C GLY A 13 14.56 10.05 -2.21
N THR A 14 13.65 10.27 -3.18
CA THR A 14 13.44 11.59 -3.79
C THR A 14 12.85 12.60 -2.80
N ARG A 15 12.22 12.12 -1.72
CA ARG A 15 11.60 12.95 -0.66
C ARG A 15 10.67 14.05 -1.20
N LEU A 16 9.90 13.72 -2.25
CA LEU A 16 8.96 14.66 -2.87
C LEU A 16 7.51 14.21 -2.66
N GLY A 17 6.67 15.16 -2.28
CA GLY A 17 5.23 15.05 -2.26
C GLY A 17 4.60 16.39 -2.63
N TRP A 18 3.29 16.39 -2.86
CA TRP A 18 2.54 17.58 -3.24
C TRP A 18 1.15 17.56 -2.60
N ALA A 19 0.57 18.75 -2.49
CA ALA A 19 -0.76 18.96 -1.97
C ALA A 19 -1.61 19.71 -3.00
N LEU A 20 -2.83 19.23 -3.24
CA LEU A 20 -3.88 19.98 -3.93
C LEU A 20 -4.78 20.60 -2.86
N VAL A 21 -4.74 21.93 -2.74
CA VAL A 21 -5.40 22.70 -1.68
C VAL A 21 -6.41 23.64 -2.31
N LYS A 22 -7.68 23.53 -1.92
CA LYS A 22 -8.77 24.39 -2.43
C LYS A 22 -8.76 25.78 -1.79
N ASP A 23 -8.54 25.83 -0.48
CA ASP A 23 -8.51 27.06 0.29
C ASP A 23 -7.16 27.77 0.12
N SER A 24 -7.20 28.99 -0.39
CA SER A 24 -6.01 29.81 -0.65
C SER A 24 -5.26 30.18 0.63
N ASP A 25 -5.96 30.45 1.73
CA ASP A 25 -5.31 30.87 2.97
C ASP A 25 -4.63 29.69 3.67
N VAL A 26 -5.19 28.49 3.55
CA VAL A 26 -4.51 27.26 3.94
C VAL A 26 -3.26 27.03 3.06
N ALA A 27 -3.37 27.21 1.74
CA ALA A 27 -2.24 27.04 0.83
C ALA A 27 -1.09 28.01 1.16
N LYS A 28 -1.38 29.29 1.45
CA LYS A 28 -0.38 30.29 1.87
C LYS A 28 0.32 29.87 3.16
N LYS A 29 -0.42 29.40 4.17
CA LYS A 29 0.16 28.90 5.43
C LYS A 29 1.08 27.70 5.20
N MET A 30 0.70 26.79 4.32
CA MET A 30 1.55 25.64 3.95
C MET A 30 2.83 26.08 3.25
N VAL A 31 2.75 27.02 2.30
CA VAL A 31 3.93 27.58 1.61
C VAL A 31 4.86 28.27 2.61
N TYR A 32 4.29 29.09 3.52
CA TYR A 32 5.06 29.76 4.57
C TYR A 32 5.78 28.74 5.47
N PHE A 33 5.11 27.68 5.90
CA PHE A 33 5.71 26.62 6.70
C PHE A 33 6.88 25.91 5.99
N VAL A 34 6.69 25.53 4.71
CA VAL A 34 7.75 24.87 3.92
C VAL A 34 8.95 25.79 3.73
N TYR A 35 8.71 27.07 3.44
CA TYR A 35 9.78 28.06 3.30
C TYR A 35 10.51 28.28 4.62
N GLY A 36 9.79 28.46 5.73
CA GLY A 36 10.39 28.66 7.05
C GLY A 36 11.13 27.44 7.60
N SER A 37 10.74 26.23 7.19
CA SER A 37 11.36 24.99 7.69
C SER A 37 12.58 24.56 6.89
N THR A 38 12.51 24.64 5.56
CA THR A 38 13.54 24.06 4.66
C THR A 38 13.91 24.96 3.48
N ILE A 39 13.41 26.20 3.44
CA ILE A 39 13.65 27.15 2.34
C ILE A 39 13.22 26.53 1.00
N GLY A 40 12.06 25.86 1.00
CA GLY A 40 11.55 25.15 -0.16
C GLY A 40 11.99 23.69 -0.24
N VAL A 41 12.07 23.16 -1.46
CA VAL A 41 12.33 21.75 -1.75
C VAL A 41 13.47 21.64 -2.77
N SER A 42 14.31 20.61 -2.66
CA SER A 42 15.42 20.35 -3.59
C SER A 42 14.99 20.43 -5.06
N LYS A 43 15.76 21.20 -5.85
CA LYS A 43 15.55 21.34 -7.30
C LYS A 43 15.84 20.04 -8.05
N ASP A 44 16.82 19.27 -7.60
CA ASP A 44 17.11 17.96 -8.16
C ASP A 44 15.95 16.99 -7.95
N SER A 45 15.35 16.99 -6.75
CA SER A 45 14.16 16.19 -6.47
C SER A 45 12.99 16.58 -7.37
N GLN A 46 12.78 17.89 -7.61
CA GLN A 46 11.75 18.39 -8.51
C GLN A 46 12.00 17.95 -9.96
N LEU A 47 13.21 18.15 -10.48
CA LEU A 47 13.59 17.79 -11.86
C LEU A 47 13.50 16.28 -12.10
N ARG A 48 14.00 15.47 -11.16
CA ARG A 48 13.93 14.02 -11.25
C ARG A 48 12.48 13.53 -11.25
N ALA A 49 11.65 14.07 -10.36
CA ALA A 49 10.25 13.70 -10.30
C ALA A 49 9.48 14.13 -11.55
N ALA A 50 9.74 15.34 -12.07
CA ALA A 50 9.12 15.82 -13.30
C ALA A 50 9.42 14.87 -14.48
N LYS A 51 10.68 14.45 -14.64
CA LYS A 51 11.07 13.47 -15.68
C LYS A 51 10.37 12.12 -15.52
N ILE A 52 10.35 11.57 -14.30
CA ILE A 52 9.69 10.28 -14.03
C ILE A 52 8.19 10.36 -14.30
N LEU A 53 7.53 11.41 -13.79
CA LEU A 53 6.10 11.61 -13.98
C LEU A 53 5.75 11.87 -15.45
N GLY A 54 6.62 12.55 -16.20
CA GLY A 54 6.50 12.69 -17.66
C GLY A 54 6.48 11.33 -18.35
N VAL A 55 7.49 10.49 -18.13
CA VAL A 55 7.55 9.13 -18.71
C VAL A 55 6.32 8.29 -18.32
N VAL A 56 5.86 8.39 -17.07
CA VAL A 56 4.65 7.69 -16.62
C VAL A 56 3.41 8.21 -17.33
N SER A 57 3.26 9.53 -17.48
CA SER A 57 2.10 10.13 -18.16
C SER A 57 2.07 9.79 -19.64
N ASP A 58 3.20 9.97 -20.33
CA ASP A 58 3.36 9.73 -21.76
C ASP A 58 3.06 8.26 -22.13
N ALA A 59 3.28 7.33 -21.18
CA ALA A 59 2.94 5.92 -21.36
C ALA A 59 1.44 5.61 -21.43
N TYR A 60 0.58 6.57 -21.10
CA TYR A 60 -0.88 6.44 -21.14
C TYR A 60 -1.55 7.36 -22.17
N GLU A 61 -0.78 8.18 -22.90
CA GLU A 61 -1.31 9.00 -23.98
C GLU A 61 -1.67 8.16 -25.21
N PRO A 62 -2.72 8.50 -25.98
CA PRO A 62 -3.08 7.78 -27.19
C PRO A 62 -1.98 7.91 -28.25
N GLY A 63 -1.34 6.80 -28.62
CA GLY A 63 -0.31 6.75 -29.66
C GLY A 63 -0.46 5.52 -30.56
N PRO A 64 0.29 5.44 -31.69
CA PRO A 64 0.38 4.25 -32.53
C PRO A 64 1.17 3.16 -31.78
N GLY A 65 0.55 2.61 -30.74
CA GLY A 65 1.19 1.64 -29.86
C GLY A 65 1.30 0.29 -30.54
N ASP A 66 2.51 -0.25 -30.59
CA ASP A 66 2.81 -1.63 -31.00
C ASP A 66 2.41 -2.68 -29.92
N GLY A 67 1.75 -2.25 -28.84
CA GLY A 67 1.35 -3.09 -27.71
C GLY A 67 2.48 -3.39 -26.71
N THR A 68 3.70 -2.88 -26.90
CA THR A 68 4.87 -3.16 -26.04
C THR A 68 5.14 -2.11 -24.97
N GLN A 69 4.35 -1.03 -24.93
CA GLN A 69 4.57 0.07 -24.00
C GLN A 69 4.42 -0.37 -22.54
N LEU A 70 5.50 -0.23 -21.75
CA LEU A 70 5.51 -0.59 -20.34
C LEU A 70 4.76 0.46 -19.51
N ARG A 71 3.55 0.10 -19.11
CA ARG A 71 2.65 0.96 -18.33
C ARG A 71 2.79 0.70 -16.83
N LEU A 72 3.20 1.72 -16.06
CA LEU A 72 3.55 1.57 -14.65
C LEU A 72 2.41 1.02 -13.78
N PHE A 73 1.19 1.54 -13.92
CA PHE A 73 0.06 1.12 -13.08
C PHE A 73 -0.42 -0.29 -13.44
N ASP A 74 -0.28 -0.70 -14.70
CA ASP A 74 -0.63 -2.05 -15.15
C ASP A 74 0.36 -3.07 -14.57
N PHE A 75 1.66 -2.75 -14.66
CA PHE A 75 2.72 -3.52 -14.03
C PHE A 75 2.48 -3.65 -12.52
N ALA A 76 2.24 -2.53 -11.84
CA ALA A 76 2.04 -2.49 -10.39
C ALA A 76 0.80 -3.30 -9.98
N ARG A 77 -0.32 -3.16 -10.70
CA ARG A 77 -1.55 -3.91 -10.45
C ARG A 77 -1.31 -5.42 -10.58
N ARG A 78 -0.69 -5.86 -11.67
CA ARG A 78 -0.38 -7.29 -11.89
C ARG A 78 0.51 -7.83 -10.78
N ARG A 79 1.63 -7.15 -10.50
CA ARG A 79 2.62 -7.60 -9.51
C ARG A 79 2.02 -7.67 -8.10
N THR A 80 1.25 -6.67 -7.70
CA THR A 80 0.65 -6.63 -6.37
C THR A 80 -0.43 -7.71 -6.25
N GLY A 81 -1.23 -7.94 -7.29
CA GLY A 81 -2.21 -9.04 -7.33
C GLY A 81 -1.59 -10.44 -7.23
N GLU A 82 -0.43 -10.67 -7.87
CA GLU A 82 0.34 -11.91 -7.71
C GLU A 82 0.78 -12.12 -6.25
N ARG A 83 1.27 -11.07 -5.60
CA ARG A 83 1.71 -11.13 -4.21
C ARG A 83 0.57 -11.39 -3.23
N TRP A 84 -0.58 -10.74 -3.41
CA TRP A 84 -1.73 -11.02 -2.56
C TRP A 84 -2.23 -12.45 -2.69
N ARG A 85 -2.31 -13.00 -3.91
CA ARG A 85 -2.66 -14.42 -4.12
C ARG A 85 -1.69 -15.36 -3.40
N ALA A 86 -0.39 -15.11 -3.49
CA ALA A 86 0.62 -15.91 -2.79
C ALA A 86 0.48 -15.80 -1.26
N LEU A 87 0.20 -14.60 -0.74
CA LEU A 87 0.00 -14.38 0.70
C LEU A 87 -1.24 -15.11 1.22
N HIS A 88 -2.37 -15.02 0.52
CA HIS A 88 -3.58 -15.75 0.90
C HIS A 88 -3.35 -17.25 0.92
N ALA A 89 -2.67 -17.80 -0.10
CA ALA A 89 -2.32 -19.22 -0.13
C ALA A 89 -1.44 -19.64 1.06
N ALA A 90 -0.46 -18.81 1.43
CA ALA A 90 0.42 -19.07 2.57
C ALA A 90 -0.31 -19.06 3.91
N VAL A 91 -1.20 -18.07 4.11
CA VAL A 91 -1.99 -17.93 5.34
C VAL A 91 -3.03 -19.05 5.47
N ALA A 92 -3.68 -19.42 4.36
CA ALA A 92 -4.66 -20.50 4.35
C ALA A 92 -4.06 -21.88 4.67
N ALA A 93 -2.76 -22.08 4.40
CA ALA A 93 -2.09 -23.36 4.65
C ALA A 93 -1.92 -23.68 6.15
N THR A 94 -1.86 -22.67 7.02
CA THR A 94 -1.54 -22.85 8.45
C THR A 94 -2.73 -22.61 9.37
N GLY A 95 -3.71 -21.80 8.96
CA GLY A 95 -4.85 -21.41 9.80
C GLY A 95 -4.48 -20.54 11.01
N THR A 96 -3.20 -20.19 11.17
CA THR A 96 -2.69 -19.43 12.32
C THR A 96 -3.05 -17.94 12.25
N PHE A 97 -3.24 -17.44 11.03
CA PHE A 97 -3.50 -16.04 10.75
C PHE A 97 -4.80 -15.87 9.96
N SER A 98 -5.41 -14.69 10.04
CA SER A 98 -6.41 -14.25 9.07
C SER A 98 -5.94 -13.04 8.29
N LEU A 99 -6.48 -12.93 7.08
CA LEU A 99 -6.41 -11.74 6.24
C LEU A 99 -7.81 -11.17 6.03
N PRO A 100 -7.93 -9.89 5.63
CA PRO A 100 -9.20 -9.34 5.19
C PRO A 100 -9.75 -10.09 3.97
N ASP A 101 -11.06 -10.16 3.85
CA ASP A 101 -11.73 -10.81 2.74
C ASP A 101 -11.52 -10.08 1.41
N GLU A 102 -11.58 -10.84 0.32
CA GLU A 102 -11.61 -10.29 -1.03
C GLU A 102 -12.92 -9.55 -1.26
N ILE A 103 -12.82 -8.35 -1.82
CA ILE A 103 -13.96 -7.57 -2.25
C ILE A 103 -13.85 -7.28 -3.74
N THR A 104 -14.98 -7.08 -4.41
CA THR A 104 -15.02 -6.66 -5.81
C THR A 104 -15.36 -5.18 -5.92
N GLY A 105 -14.68 -4.48 -6.81
CA GLY A 105 -14.91 -3.05 -7.05
C GLY A 105 -14.68 -2.67 -8.50
N TYR A 106 -15.44 -1.68 -9.00
CA TYR A 106 -15.24 -1.14 -10.34
C TYR A 106 -14.13 -0.09 -10.35
N CYS A 107 -13.13 -0.27 -11.22
CA CYS A 107 -12.03 0.66 -11.38
C CYS A 107 -12.30 1.62 -12.55
N ASN A 108 -12.46 2.91 -12.23
CA ASN A 108 -12.70 3.95 -13.24
C ASN A 108 -11.51 4.21 -14.17
N PHE A 109 -10.28 3.87 -13.74
CA PHE A 109 -9.08 4.02 -14.54
C PHE A 109 -9.00 2.95 -15.63
N THR A 110 -9.13 1.67 -15.27
CA THR A 110 -9.04 0.55 -16.22
C THR A 110 -10.38 0.20 -16.87
N LYS A 111 -11.48 0.80 -16.41
CA LYS A 111 -12.87 0.49 -16.85
C LYS A 111 -13.27 -0.98 -16.65
N GLN A 112 -12.73 -1.61 -15.61
CA GLN A 112 -12.95 -3.04 -15.32
C GLN A 112 -13.41 -3.23 -13.88
N THR A 113 -14.20 -4.27 -13.63
CA THR A 113 -14.41 -4.80 -12.27
C THR A 113 -13.19 -5.62 -11.86
N VAL A 114 -12.69 -5.35 -10.66
CA VAL A 114 -11.45 -5.93 -10.15
C VAL A 114 -11.65 -6.45 -8.73
N ALA A 115 -11.00 -7.57 -8.42
CA ALA A 115 -10.79 -7.99 -7.05
C ALA A 115 -9.86 -6.99 -6.33
N ALA A 116 -10.13 -6.73 -5.06
CA ALA A 116 -9.32 -5.91 -4.19
C ALA A 116 -9.26 -6.53 -2.80
N TYR A 117 -8.12 -6.37 -2.13
CA TYR A 117 -7.97 -6.72 -0.71
C TYR A 117 -7.76 -5.43 0.07
N PRO A 118 -8.62 -5.13 1.05
CA PRO A 118 -8.56 -3.88 1.79
C PRO A 118 -7.27 -3.80 2.63
N GLY A 119 -6.65 -2.62 2.59
CA GLY A 119 -5.40 -2.32 3.29
C GLY A 119 -5.58 -1.73 4.68
N THR A 120 -6.79 -1.79 5.25
CA THR A 120 -7.15 -1.11 6.49
C THR A 120 -7.40 -2.11 7.62
N LEU A 121 -6.85 -1.80 8.79
CA LEU A 121 -7.05 -2.56 10.03
C LEU A 121 -8.55 -2.68 10.39
N VAL A 122 -9.36 -1.67 10.05
CA VAL A 122 -10.81 -1.63 10.31
C VAL A 122 -11.55 -2.78 9.63
N ALA A 123 -11.05 -3.30 8.50
CA ALA A 123 -11.65 -4.43 7.80
C ALA A 123 -11.58 -5.75 8.59
N LEU A 124 -10.69 -5.87 9.59
CA LEU A 124 -10.63 -7.03 10.49
C LEU A 124 -11.69 -6.98 11.62
N HIS A 125 -12.38 -5.84 11.79
CA HIS A 125 -13.44 -5.62 12.76
C HIS A 125 -14.75 -5.22 12.05
N ALA A 126 -15.15 -5.99 11.03
CA ALA A 126 -16.28 -5.71 10.14
C ALA A 126 -17.70 -5.70 10.79
N ASN A 127 -17.81 -5.32 12.07
CA ASN A 127 -19.08 -5.04 12.74
C ASN A 127 -19.23 -3.59 13.24
N ILE A 128 -18.28 -2.69 12.95
CA ILE A 128 -18.35 -1.30 13.44
C ILE A 128 -18.28 -0.32 12.26
N ILE A 129 -19.47 0.09 11.80
CA ILE A 129 -19.75 1.22 10.88
C ILE A 129 -19.61 0.93 9.37
N PRO A 130 -20.69 0.46 8.71
CA PRO A 130 -20.76 0.25 7.25
C PRO A 130 -20.57 1.53 6.42
N SER A 131 -20.91 2.71 6.97
CA SER A 131 -20.90 3.98 6.22
C SER A 131 -19.50 4.56 6.00
N LEU A 132 -18.48 4.13 6.76
CA LEU A 132 -17.08 4.52 6.55
C LEU A 132 -16.36 3.64 5.53
N LEU A 133 -16.82 2.41 5.28
CA LEU A 133 -16.25 1.55 4.25
C LEU A 133 -16.40 2.19 2.86
N GLN A 134 -17.53 2.84 2.57
CA GLN A 134 -17.80 3.40 1.23
C GLN A 134 -16.92 4.58 0.83
N LEU A 135 -16.33 5.32 1.77
CA LEU A 135 -15.51 6.51 1.47
C LEU A 135 -14.05 6.16 1.11
N ASP A 136 -13.50 5.08 1.66
CA ASP A 136 -12.15 4.59 1.35
C ASP A 136 -12.11 3.48 0.28
N LEU A 137 -13.27 2.93 -0.11
CA LEU A 137 -13.44 1.88 -1.11
C LEU A 137 -13.41 2.38 -2.58
N ASN A 138 -12.80 3.53 -2.83
CA ASN A 138 -12.43 3.89 -4.19
C ASN A 138 -11.24 3.04 -4.67
N SER A 139 -11.53 1.78 -4.99
CA SER A 139 -10.85 0.90 -5.96
C SER A 139 -9.31 0.88 -5.99
N HIS A 140 -8.64 0.86 -4.84
CA HIS A 140 -7.24 0.40 -4.81
C HIS A 140 -7.22 -1.13 -4.89
N ALA A 141 -7.20 -1.65 -6.12
CA ALA A 141 -6.91 -3.05 -6.38
C ALA A 141 -5.53 -3.36 -5.77
N PHE A 142 -5.52 -4.15 -4.70
CA PHE A 142 -4.33 -4.64 -3.99
C PHE A 142 -3.57 -3.58 -3.18
N SER A 143 -3.77 -3.56 -1.85
CA SER A 143 -3.06 -2.67 -0.94
C SER A 143 -1.54 -2.94 -0.89
N ALA A 144 -0.75 -1.88 -0.70
CA ALA A 144 0.71 -1.96 -0.48
C ALA A 144 1.11 -2.61 0.86
N PHE A 145 0.16 -2.78 1.76
CA PHE A 145 0.34 -3.43 3.05
C PHE A 145 -0.78 -4.45 3.30
N ALA A 146 -0.41 -5.58 3.88
CA ALA A 146 -1.38 -6.55 4.38
C ALA A 146 -1.48 -6.45 5.91
N TRP A 147 -2.69 -6.58 6.41
CA TRP A 147 -2.97 -6.65 7.85
C TRP A 147 -3.29 -8.10 8.20
N LEU A 148 -2.43 -8.72 9.01
CA LEU A 148 -2.66 -10.06 9.52
C LEU A 148 -3.15 -9.96 10.96
N ARG A 149 -4.07 -10.84 11.35
CA ARG A 149 -4.40 -11.08 12.75
C ARG A 149 -3.95 -12.48 13.16
N CYS A 150 -3.20 -12.58 14.25
CA CYS A 150 -2.82 -13.86 14.86
C CYS A 150 -3.99 -14.41 15.70
N TYR A 151 -4.33 -15.68 15.51
CA TYR A 151 -5.31 -16.40 16.34
C TYR A 151 -4.72 -17.56 17.15
N LYS A 152 -3.40 -17.75 17.10
CA LYS A 152 -2.72 -18.79 17.86
C LYS A 152 -2.92 -18.61 19.37
N ASP A 153 -3.29 -19.69 20.06
CA ASP A 153 -3.44 -19.69 21.51
C ASP A 153 -2.13 -19.31 22.20
N GLY A 154 -2.23 -18.47 23.24
CA GLY A 154 -1.08 -17.95 23.98
C GLY A 154 -0.32 -16.81 23.28
N VAL A 155 -0.73 -16.38 22.07
CA VAL A 155 -0.14 -15.20 21.41
C VAL A 155 -0.95 -13.96 21.71
N GLU A 156 -0.35 -13.05 22.49
CA GLU A 156 -0.92 -11.73 22.80
C GLU A 156 -0.29 -10.62 21.94
N ASP A 157 1.02 -10.68 21.68
CA ASP A 157 1.73 -9.80 20.75
C ASP A 157 2.11 -10.56 19.47
N CYS A 158 1.39 -10.27 18.38
CA CYS A 158 1.61 -10.91 17.09
C CYS A 158 2.91 -10.42 16.41
N ALA A 159 3.37 -9.20 16.69
CA ALA A 159 4.62 -8.66 16.15
C ALA A 159 5.84 -9.32 16.81
N GLU A 160 5.80 -9.56 18.12
CA GLU A 160 6.82 -10.31 18.84
C GLU A 160 6.84 -11.79 18.39
N PHE A 161 5.66 -12.41 18.28
CA PHE A 161 5.56 -13.78 17.77
C PHE A 161 6.19 -13.93 16.38
N LEU A 162 5.84 -13.06 15.43
CA LEU A 162 6.44 -13.07 14.10
C LEU A 162 7.95 -12.80 14.12
N ARG A 163 8.44 -11.95 15.04
CA ARG A 163 9.87 -11.69 15.21
C ARG A 163 10.63 -12.96 15.61
N GLY A 164 10.03 -13.83 16.43
CA GLY A 164 10.59 -15.15 16.76
C GLY A 164 10.79 -16.06 15.54
N HIS A 165 10.00 -15.86 14.49
CA HIS A 165 10.14 -16.54 13.19
C HIS A 165 10.94 -15.73 12.16
N GLY A 166 11.65 -14.69 12.60
CA GLY A 166 12.47 -13.82 11.75
C GLY A 166 11.65 -12.89 10.84
N ILE A 167 10.34 -12.73 11.06
CA ILE A 167 9.49 -11.81 10.29
C ILE A 167 9.37 -10.50 11.05
N VAL A 168 9.83 -9.40 10.45
CA VAL A 168 9.65 -8.07 11.01
C VAL A 168 8.35 -7.47 10.51
N ALA A 169 7.36 -7.35 11.40
CA ALA A 169 6.10 -6.68 11.15
C ALA A 169 5.93 -5.45 12.07
N ARG A 170 4.97 -4.57 11.73
CA ARG A 170 4.59 -3.45 12.62
C ARG A 170 3.34 -3.83 13.41
N GLY A 171 3.43 -3.81 14.73
CA GLY A 171 2.30 -4.14 15.62
C GLY A 171 1.13 -3.16 15.49
N GLY A 172 -0.09 -3.67 15.64
CA GLY A 172 -1.34 -2.94 15.48
C GLY A 172 -1.51 -1.80 16.46
N GLU A 173 -1.00 -1.94 17.69
CA GLU A 173 -1.06 -0.89 18.73
C GLU A 173 -0.40 0.42 18.30
N GLN A 174 0.66 0.36 17.47
CA GLN A 174 1.31 1.55 16.91
C GLN A 174 0.38 2.37 16.01
N PHE A 175 -0.74 1.78 15.60
CA PHE A 175 -1.78 2.37 14.76
C PHE A 175 -3.11 2.51 15.51
N GLY A 176 -3.12 2.36 16.84
CA GLY A 176 -4.34 2.38 17.66
C GLY A 176 -5.19 1.12 17.56
N GLY A 177 -4.58 0.00 17.15
CA GLY A 177 -5.22 -1.30 16.97
C GLY A 177 -4.92 -2.32 18.06
N ASP A 178 -5.43 -3.53 17.87
CA ASP A 178 -5.18 -4.73 18.69
C ASP A 178 -3.72 -5.22 18.52
N ALA A 179 -3.06 -5.63 19.62
CA ALA A 179 -1.70 -6.21 19.63
C ALA A 179 -1.57 -7.51 18.83
N ARG A 180 -2.69 -8.21 18.64
CA ARG A 180 -2.78 -9.41 17.79
C ARG A 180 -2.82 -9.09 16.30
N CYS A 181 -2.96 -7.82 15.94
CA CYS A 181 -2.90 -7.38 14.55
C CYS A 181 -1.50 -6.88 14.20
N VAL A 182 -1.07 -7.15 12.98
CA VAL A 182 0.23 -6.69 12.45
C VAL A 182 0.10 -6.24 11.01
N ARG A 183 0.93 -5.27 10.64
CA ARG A 183 1.04 -4.79 9.25
C ARG A 183 2.34 -5.27 8.64
N VAL A 184 2.25 -5.95 7.50
CA VAL A 184 3.41 -6.40 6.70
C VAL A 184 3.50 -5.64 5.37
N ASN A 185 4.72 -5.44 4.89
CA ASN A 185 5.00 -4.73 3.65
C ASN A 185 4.85 -5.67 2.43
N MET A 186 4.00 -5.30 1.48
CA MET A 186 3.77 -6.07 0.25
C MET A 186 4.59 -5.55 -0.94
N MET A 187 5.41 -4.52 -0.76
CA MET A 187 6.11 -3.80 -1.83
C MET A 187 7.63 -3.95 -1.80
N ASP A 188 8.18 -4.86 -0.99
CA ASP A 188 9.63 -5.11 -0.94
C ASP A 188 10.14 -5.82 -2.22
N ARG A 189 11.43 -6.15 -2.30
CA ARG A 189 11.98 -6.97 -3.39
C ARG A 189 11.45 -8.40 -3.34
N ASP A 190 11.44 -9.05 -4.49
CA ASP A 190 10.92 -10.41 -4.66
C ASP A 190 11.57 -11.42 -3.71
N ALA A 191 12.90 -11.35 -3.54
CA ALA A 191 13.62 -12.23 -2.61
C ALA A 191 13.12 -12.09 -1.17
N VAL A 192 12.86 -10.85 -0.72
CA VAL A 192 12.37 -10.58 0.65
C VAL A 192 10.93 -11.06 0.80
N PHE A 193 10.09 -10.78 -0.21
CA PHE A 193 8.70 -11.24 -0.23
C PHE A 193 8.61 -12.78 -0.22
N ASN A 194 9.44 -13.47 -0.99
CA ASN A 194 9.43 -14.93 -1.03
C ASN A 194 9.85 -15.55 0.32
N VAL A 195 10.82 -14.95 1.01
CA VAL A 195 11.19 -15.35 2.38
C VAL A 195 10.05 -15.12 3.37
N LEU A 196 9.31 -14.01 3.25
CA LEU A 196 8.10 -13.77 4.05
C LEU A 196 7.09 -14.90 3.85
N ILE A 197 6.77 -15.24 2.60
CA ILE A 197 5.82 -16.31 2.27
C ILE A 197 6.28 -17.64 2.82
N GLN A 198 7.54 -18.02 2.58
CA GLN A 198 8.10 -19.28 3.07
C GLN A 198 8.00 -19.39 4.59
N ARG A 199 8.34 -18.31 5.32
CA ARG A 199 8.29 -18.31 6.78
C ARG A 199 6.85 -18.37 7.29
N LEU A 200 5.93 -17.61 6.72
CA LEU A 200 4.51 -17.66 7.10
C LEU A 200 3.93 -19.05 6.91
N SER A 201 4.23 -19.73 5.80
CA SER A 201 3.78 -21.10 5.54
C SER A 201 4.38 -22.16 6.47
N SER A 202 5.49 -21.85 7.16
CA SER A 202 6.14 -22.77 8.11
C SER A 202 5.69 -22.59 9.57
N ILE A 203 4.86 -21.58 9.85
CA ILE A 203 4.37 -21.31 11.20
C ILE A 203 3.13 -22.17 11.43
N THR A 204 3.25 -23.15 12.32
CA THR A 204 2.15 -24.00 12.83
C THR A 204 1.76 -23.57 14.24
#